data_AF-A0A410RMB4-F1
#
_entry.id   AF-A0A410RMB4-F1
#
_cell.length_a   1.000
_cell.length_b   1.000
_cell.length_c   1.000
_cell.angle_alpha   90.00
_cell.angle_beta   90.00
_cell.angle_gamma   90.00
#
_symmetry.space_group_name_H-M   'P 1'
#
loop_
_entity.id
_entity.type
_entity.pdbx_description
1 polymer ?
#
loop_
_entity_poly.entity_id
_entity_poly.type
_entity_poly.pdbx_seq_one_letter_code
_entity_poly.pdbx_strand_id
1 'polypeptide(L)'
;MFPAIRKALTASLAFVSLLSAGPAAAHGSMEVPLSRVYGCFKEGPESPKSAACKAAVQTGGTQALYDWNGVRQGAANGRHREIIPDGKLCSGANESHKGLDLARTDWPSTLITPDGNGRFEFVFHATAVHATGYFQLFVTKEGYNPALPLKWSDLESTPFCNVTNVSAVNNRYRLHCPFPASRTGAHVIYAIWQRADSPEAFYACTDVKFSDTPPPPAAWKELGQVQAREDLPMSSKVTFRLFDSAGRDAESHPLTLDAATPAATWMYRLAQQVNSGSSRVQVGVLQTTGIVTPVQDALGNRVYAKETGYSFQVDIEKPSTGGSAQYKYPAGIDSYTAGTLVEGTDGLIYRCKPFPYSGWCKGAASHYAPGTGMAWQDAWERVNQARGASR
;
A
#
# COMPACT_ATOMS: atom_id res chain seq x y z
N MET A 1 50.57 68.44 -3.31
CA MET A 1 49.39 67.96 -4.06
C MET A 1 48.96 66.63 -3.45
N PHE A 2 47.80 66.57 -2.79
CA PHE A 2 47.19 65.31 -2.34
C PHE A 2 46.71 64.51 -3.56
N PRO A 3 46.94 63.18 -3.60
CA PRO A 3 45.90 62.21 -3.24
C PRO A 3 46.51 60.93 -2.63
N ALA A 4 45.82 59.91 -2.10
CA ALA A 4 44.46 59.68 -1.66
C ALA A 4 44.58 58.45 -0.74
N ILE A 5 43.90 58.48 0.41
CA ILE A 5 43.80 57.36 1.33
C ILE A 5 42.93 56.29 0.65
N ARG A 6 43.52 55.15 0.24
CA ARG A 6 42.75 53.95 -0.08
C ARG A 6 42.57 53.11 1.18
N LYS A 7 41.43 53.27 1.84
CA LYS A 7 40.94 52.33 2.85
C LYS A 7 40.68 50.99 2.14
N ALA A 8 41.40 49.95 2.55
CA ALA A 8 41.08 48.58 2.18
C ALA A 8 39.78 48.17 2.88
N LEU A 9 38.68 48.05 2.13
CA LEU A 9 37.51 47.31 2.60
C LEU A 9 37.82 45.82 2.45
N THR A 10 38.17 45.16 3.55
CA THR A 10 38.08 43.71 3.68
C THR A 10 36.61 43.32 3.70
N ALA A 11 36.08 42.89 2.55
CA ALA A 11 34.77 42.25 2.47
C ALA A 11 34.91 40.80 2.95
N SER A 12 34.70 40.57 4.25
CA SER A 12 34.53 39.23 4.81
C SER A 12 33.21 38.65 4.31
N LEU A 13 33.26 37.74 3.33
CA LEU A 13 32.14 36.86 3.00
C LEU A 13 31.89 35.92 4.18
N ALA A 14 30.99 36.32 5.08
CA ALA A 14 30.36 35.38 6.00
C ALA A 14 29.40 34.52 5.18
N PHE A 15 29.88 33.35 4.73
CA PHE A 15 29.04 32.31 4.16
C PHE A 15 28.20 31.74 5.31
N VAL A 16 27.02 32.33 5.55
CA VAL A 16 26.00 31.72 6.39
C VAL A 16 25.48 30.51 5.61
N SER A 17 26.06 29.35 5.89
CA SER A 17 25.49 28.06 5.52
C SER A 17 24.16 27.91 6.27
N LEU A 18 23.08 28.40 5.65
CA LEU A 18 21.73 27.95 5.94
C LEU A 18 21.72 26.44 5.65
N LEU A 19 21.99 25.63 6.68
CA LEU A 19 21.53 24.24 6.69
C LEU A 19 20.00 24.31 6.67
N SER A 20 19.43 24.31 5.47
CA SER A 20 18.06 23.87 5.27
C SER A 20 18.01 22.39 5.65
N ALA A 21 17.77 22.13 6.94
CA ALA A 21 17.18 20.86 7.35
C ALA A 21 15.81 20.81 6.70
N GLY A 22 15.75 20.27 5.47
CA GLY A 22 14.49 19.88 4.86
C GLY A 22 13.75 18.97 5.83
N PRO A 23 12.40 18.97 5.86
CA PRO A 23 11.66 18.11 6.74
C PRO A 23 12.09 16.67 6.47
N ALA A 24 12.81 16.07 7.42
CA ALA A 24 13.12 14.65 7.41
C ALA A 24 11.79 13.93 7.61
N ALA A 25 11.15 13.68 6.48
CA ALA A 25 9.91 12.97 6.28
C ALA A 25 10.06 11.53 6.81
N ALA A 26 9.94 11.33 8.12
CA ALA A 26 9.72 10.01 8.70
C ALA A 26 8.29 9.55 8.41
N HIS A 27 8.15 8.29 7.98
CA HIS A 27 6.92 7.85 7.34
C HIS A 27 6.77 6.32 7.34
N GLY A 28 5.68 5.80 7.89
CA GLY A 28 5.30 4.39 7.77
C GLY A 28 3.96 4.07 8.44
N SER A 29 3.54 2.81 8.33
CA SER A 29 2.36 2.29 9.02
C SER A 29 2.39 0.75 9.11
N MET A 30 1.43 0.15 9.80
CA MET A 30 1.32 -1.31 9.91
C MET A 30 0.99 -1.94 8.56
N GLU A 31 1.81 -2.91 8.17
CA GLU A 31 1.65 -3.75 6.98
C GLU A 31 1.06 -5.12 7.34
N VAL A 32 1.44 -5.70 8.49
CA VAL A 32 0.89 -6.97 8.99
C VAL A 32 0.50 -6.84 10.46
N PRO A 33 -0.79 -7.00 10.81
CA PRO A 33 -1.93 -6.87 9.91
C PRO A 33 -2.04 -5.42 9.37
N LEU A 34 -2.73 -5.24 8.23
CA LEU A 34 -2.82 -3.93 7.56
C LEU A 34 -3.54 -2.89 8.41
N SER A 35 -2.93 -1.71 8.58
CA SER A 35 -3.61 -0.56 9.20
C SER A 35 -4.77 -0.05 8.33
N ARG A 36 -5.72 0.68 8.96
CA ARG A 36 -6.81 1.38 8.25
C ARG A 36 -6.30 2.23 7.10
N VAL A 37 -5.32 3.09 7.39
CA VAL A 37 -4.81 4.07 6.42
C VAL A 37 -4.11 3.39 5.24
N TYR A 38 -3.27 2.37 5.51
CA TYR A 38 -2.55 1.66 4.46
C TYR A 38 -3.47 0.72 3.69
N GLY A 39 -4.46 0.13 4.36
CA GLY A 39 -5.55 -0.63 3.74
C GLY A 39 -6.35 0.22 2.77
N CYS A 40 -6.85 1.39 3.19
CA CYS A 40 -7.59 2.29 2.30
C CYS A 40 -6.76 2.84 1.16
N PHE A 41 -5.48 3.17 1.38
CA PHE A 41 -4.55 3.49 0.30
C PHE A 41 -4.46 2.35 -0.73
N LYS A 42 -4.36 1.10 -0.26
CA LYS A 42 -4.30 -0.09 -1.12
C LYS A 42 -5.59 -0.37 -1.89
N GLU A 43 -6.75 0.13 -1.43
CA GLU A 43 -7.99 0.07 -2.19
C GLU A 43 -8.06 1.09 -3.35
N GLY A 44 -7.18 2.10 -3.34
CA GLY A 44 -7.15 3.20 -4.29
C GLY A 44 -7.87 4.44 -3.75
N PRO A 45 -7.17 5.54 -3.40
CA PRO A 45 -7.77 6.72 -2.76
C PRO A 45 -8.93 7.37 -3.52
N GLU A 46 -8.86 7.41 -4.86
CA GLU A 46 -9.87 8.05 -5.72
C GLU A 46 -11.15 7.21 -5.90
N SER A 47 -11.05 5.89 -5.71
CA SER A 47 -12.19 4.98 -5.90
C SER A 47 -12.07 3.77 -4.96
N PRO A 48 -12.07 3.99 -3.63
CA PRO A 48 -11.95 2.92 -2.65
C PRO A 48 -13.14 1.98 -2.77
N LYS A 49 -12.97 0.72 -2.35
CA LYS A 49 -13.96 -0.33 -2.56
C LYS A 49 -14.87 -0.50 -1.35
N SER A 50 -14.30 -0.60 -0.16
CA SER A 50 -15.03 -0.79 1.09
C SER A 50 -15.83 0.45 1.46
N ALA A 51 -16.98 0.23 2.10
CA ALA A 51 -17.83 1.33 2.57
C ALA A 51 -17.12 2.19 3.62
N ALA A 52 -16.29 1.59 4.47
CA ALA A 52 -15.49 2.31 5.45
C ALA A 52 -14.43 3.23 4.79
N CYS A 53 -13.67 2.75 3.81
CA CYS A 53 -12.69 3.60 3.12
C CYS A 53 -13.35 4.70 2.27
N LYS A 54 -14.50 4.41 1.65
CA LYS A 54 -15.32 5.46 0.99
C LYS A 54 -15.74 6.55 1.98
N ALA A 55 -16.24 6.17 3.16
CA ALA A 55 -16.62 7.12 4.20
C ALA A 55 -15.43 7.91 4.74
N ALA A 56 -14.27 7.26 4.91
CA ALA A 56 -13.03 7.91 5.32
C ALA A 56 -12.60 9.00 4.31
N VAL A 57 -12.64 8.69 3.01
CA VAL A 57 -12.36 9.65 1.93
C VAL A 57 -13.40 10.78 1.89
N GLN A 58 -14.69 10.48 2.06
CA GLN A 58 -15.73 11.51 2.14
C GLN A 58 -15.52 12.47 3.31
N THR A 59 -14.92 11.98 4.41
CA THR A 59 -14.69 12.77 5.62
C THR A 59 -13.37 13.54 5.57
N GLY A 60 -12.29 12.93 5.08
CA GLY A 60 -10.92 13.46 5.15
C GLY A 60 -10.29 13.83 3.80
N GLY A 61 -10.94 13.53 2.68
CA GLY A 61 -10.37 13.66 1.34
C GLY A 61 -9.43 12.51 0.97
N THR A 62 -8.94 12.51 -0.27
CA THR A 62 -8.05 11.46 -0.80
C THR A 62 -6.59 11.65 -0.39
N GLN A 63 -6.17 12.90 -0.17
CA GLN A 63 -4.77 13.27 0.14
C GLN A 63 -4.22 12.52 1.36
N ALA A 64 -5.02 12.35 2.41
CA ALA A 64 -4.62 11.63 3.62
C ALA A 64 -4.22 10.16 3.36
N LEU A 65 -4.80 9.54 2.32
CA LEU A 65 -4.46 8.18 1.92
C LEU A 65 -3.21 8.13 1.04
N TYR A 66 -2.92 9.18 0.26
CA TYR A 66 -1.61 9.30 -0.39
C TYR A 66 -0.50 9.48 0.65
N ASP A 67 -0.81 10.21 1.72
CA ASP A 67 0.04 10.40 2.89
C ASP A 67 -0.20 9.31 3.95
N TRP A 68 -0.46 8.07 3.54
CA TRP A 68 -0.81 6.95 4.44
C TRP A 68 0.27 6.65 5.48
N ASN A 69 1.50 6.98 5.13
CA ASN A 69 2.69 6.80 5.93
C ASN A 69 2.88 7.97 6.94
N GLY A 70 2.00 8.97 6.95
CA GLY A 70 2.13 10.24 7.68
C GLY A 70 1.18 10.43 8.86
N VAL A 71 0.64 9.37 9.45
CA VAL A 71 -0.17 9.48 10.68
C VAL A 71 0.76 9.69 11.87
N ARG A 72 1.05 10.95 12.21
CA ARG A 72 2.13 11.33 13.13
C ARG A 72 1.82 12.50 14.05
N GLN A 73 2.60 12.60 15.12
CA GLN A 73 2.70 13.77 15.99
C GLN A 73 4.16 14.16 16.16
N GLY A 74 4.54 15.34 15.64
CA GLY A 74 5.92 15.83 15.65
C GLY A 74 6.48 16.08 17.06
N ALA A 75 5.62 16.41 18.03
CA ALA A 75 6.00 16.77 19.39
C ALA A 75 5.57 15.72 20.44
N ALA A 76 5.41 14.46 20.04
CA ALA A 76 4.90 13.40 20.91
C ALA A 76 5.76 13.19 22.16
N ASN A 77 7.03 12.87 21.98
CA ASN A 77 8.02 12.66 23.04
C ASN A 77 7.50 11.82 24.22
N GLY A 78 6.81 10.72 23.92
CA GLY A 78 6.17 9.84 24.91
C GLY A 78 4.82 10.32 25.49
N ARG A 79 4.39 11.56 25.24
CA ARG A 79 3.16 12.16 25.78
C ARG A 79 1.90 11.79 24.99
N HIS A 80 1.83 10.56 24.47
CA HIS A 80 0.78 10.14 23.53
C HIS A 80 -0.64 10.35 24.06
N ARG A 81 -0.89 9.96 25.32
CA ARG A 81 -2.21 10.09 25.99
C ARG A 81 -2.58 11.54 26.32
N GLU A 82 -1.59 12.42 26.45
CA GLU A 82 -1.80 13.83 26.75
C GLU A 82 -2.21 14.61 25.50
N ILE A 83 -1.58 14.30 24.35
CA ILE A 83 -1.75 15.09 23.12
C ILE A 83 -2.74 14.50 22.13
N ILE A 84 -3.16 13.25 22.31
CA ILE A 84 -4.16 12.59 21.46
C ILE A 84 -5.44 12.41 22.28
N PRO A 85 -6.49 13.22 22.03
CA PRO A 85 -7.77 13.05 22.70
C PRO A 85 -8.46 11.73 22.35
N ASP A 86 -9.39 11.32 23.21
CA ASP A 86 -10.32 10.24 22.91
C ASP A 86 -11.07 10.49 21.59
N GLY A 87 -11.30 9.42 20.83
CA GLY A 87 -11.90 9.49 19.49
C GLY A 87 -10.95 9.98 18.40
N LYS A 88 -9.68 10.28 18.71
CA LYS A 88 -8.66 10.78 17.77
C LYS A 88 -7.43 9.87 17.65
N LEU A 89 -7.51 8.66 18.18
CA LEU A 89 -6.37 7.73 18.22
C LEU A 89 -5.93 7.34 16.79
N CYS A 90 -6.87 7.00 15.91
CA CYS A 90 -6.53 6.46 14.59
C CYS A 90 -6.03 7.52 13.60
N SER A 91 -6.40 8.78 13.78
CA SER A 91 -5.78 9.92 13.09
C SER A 91 -4.49 10.41 13.75
N GLY A 92 -4.16 9.90 14.95
CA GLY A 92 -3.10 10.45 15.78
C GLY A 92 -3.36 11.91 16.16
N ALA A 93 -4.62 12.35 16.25
CA ALA A 93 -5.06 13.74 16.37
C ALA A 93 -4.58 14.68 15.25
N ASN A 94 -4.28 14.13 14.07
CA ASN A 94 -4.01 14.90 12.86
C ASN A 94 -5.32 15.14 12.08
N GLU A 95 -5.71 16.41 11.95
CA GLU A 95 -6.96 16.79 11.25
C GLU A 95 -7.00 16.30 9.80
N SER A 96 -5.85 16.20 9.13
CA SER A 96 -5.76 15.67 7.77
C SER A 96 -6.20 14.20 7.69
N HIS A 97 -6.02 13.43 8.76
CA HIS A 97 -6.32 12.00 8.83
C HIS A 97 -7.63 11.69 9.58
N LYS A 98 -8.49 12.68 9.83
CA LYS A 98 -9.72 12.53 10.62
C LYS A 98 -10.70 11.46 10.12
N GLY A 99 -10.66 11.10 8.83
CA GLY A 99 -11.49 10.02 8.27
C GLY A 99 -11.18 8.65 8.89
N LEU A 100 -9.99 8.47 9.47
CA LEU A 100 -9.60 7.22 10.14
C LEU A 100 -10.26 7.03 11.51
N ASP A 101 -10.79 8.10 12.11
CA ASP A 101 -11.43 8.11 13.42
C ASP A 101 -12.91 7.68 13.37
N LEU A 102 -13.46 7.43 12.19
CA LEU A 102 -14.86 7.02 12.04
C LEU A 102 -15.13 5.72 12.81
N ALA A 103 -16.09 5.78 13.73
CA ALA A 103 -16.60 4.62 14.46
C ALA A 103 -17.49 3.80 13.54
N ARG A 104 -16.98 2.65 13.08
CA ARG A 104 -17.67 1.77 12.12
C ARG A 104 -17.40 0.31 12.43
N THR A 105 -18.39 -0.53 12.14
CA THR A 105 -18.32 -1.99 12.29
C THR A 105 -17.82 -2.70 11.04
N ASP A 106 -17.63 -1.98 9.93
CA ASP A 106 -17.32 -2.51 8.60
C ASP A 106 -15.95 -2.07 8.06
N TRP A 107 -15.04 -1.63 8.93
CA TRP A 107 -13.63 -1.49 8.56
C TRP A 107 -13.06 -2.83 8.07
N PRO A 108 -12.25 -2.84 6.99
CA PRO A 108 -11.56 -4.05 6.57
C PRO A 108 -10.74 -4.64 7.72
N SER A 109 -11.04 -5.87 8.12
CA SER A 109 -10.41 -6.53 9.26
C SER A 109 -9.61 -7.75 8.84
N THR A 110 -8.52 -8.01 9.57
CA THR A 110 -7.67 -9.19 9.36
C THR A 110 -7.93 -10.22 10.45
N LEU A 111 -8.21 -11.47 10.08
CA LEU A 111 -8.23 -12.57 11.05
C LEU A 111 -6.78 -12.87 11.46
N ILE A 112 -6.48 -12.81 12.75
CA ILE A 112 -5.16 -13.11 13.30
C ILE A 112 -5.22 -14.27 14.27
N THR A 113 -4.11 -14.99 14.32
CA THR A 113 -3.98 -16.26 15.05
C THR A 113 -2.54 -16.41 15.52
N PRO A 114 -2.29 -16.93 16.75
CA PRO A 114 -0.93 -17.21 17.19
C PRO A 114 -0.23 -18.27 16.34
N ASP A 115 1.10 -18.19 16.28
CA ASP A 115 1.99 -19.27 15.88
C ASP A 115 2.04 -20.39 16.94
N GLY A 116 2.78 -21.46 16.66
CA GLY A 116 2.92 -22.60 17.59
C GLY A 116 3.53 -22.27 18.95
N ASN A 117 4.07 -21.06 19.14
CA ASN A 117 4.62 -20.56 20.39
C ASN A 117 3.73 -19.51 21.06
N GLY A 118 2.49 -19.33 20.60
CA GLY A 118 1.58 -18.32 21.16
C GLY A 118 1.95 -16.88 20.78
N ARG A 119 2.65 -16.67 19.64
CA ARG A 119 3.12 -15.35 19.20
C ARG A 119 2.58 -14.96 17.83
N PHE A 120 2.72 -13.69 17.48
CA PHE A 120 2.39 -13.20 16.13
C PHE A 120 3.49 -12.24 15.65
N GLU A 121 3.84 -12.33 14.37
CA GLU A 121 4.78 -11.40 13.73
C GLU A 121 3.99 -10.20 13.20
N PHE A 122 4.14 -9.07 13.89
CA PHE A 122 3.64 -7.79 13.41
C PHE A 122 4.70 -7.13 12.53
N VAL A 123 4.29 -6.52 11.41
CA VAL A 123 5.21 -5.86 10.48
C VAL A 123 4.80 -4.41 10.30
N PHE A 124 5.72 -3.50 10.59
CA PHE A 124 5.59 -2.07 10.29
C PHE A 124 6.43 -1.74 9.06
N HIS A 125 5.79 -1.22 8.02
CA HIS A 125 6.47 -0.79 6.79
C HIS A 125 6.80 0.70 6.89
N ALA A 126 8.10 1.00 6.88
CA ALA A 126 8.63 2.35 6.98
C ALA A 126 9.24 2.78 5.64
N THR A 127 8.57 3.69 4.94
CA THR A 127 9.10 4.31 3.72
C THR A 127 10.36 5.15 3.98
N ALA A 128 10.54 5.60 5.22
CA ALA A 128 11.78 6.16 5.72
C ALA A 128 12.10 5.55 7.08
N VAL A 129 13.27 4.92 7.20
CA VAL A 129 13.76 4.25 8.42
C VAL A 129 14.40 5.29 9.36
N HIS A 130 14.09 5.21 10.65
CA HIS A 130 14.62 6.11 11.69
C HIS A 130 15.15 5.33 12.90
N ALA A 131 15.93 6.00 13.75
CA ALA A 131 16.29 5.41 15.03
C ALA A 131 15.03 5.23 15.88
N THR A 132 14.82 4.00 16.37
CA THR A 132 13.62 3.63 17.13
C THR A 132 13.90 3.71 18.62
N GLY A 133 13.08 4.47 19.34
CA GLY A 133 13.03 4.42 20.81
C GLY A 133 12.24 3.21 21.26
N TYR A 134 11.02 3.08 20.75
CA TYR A 134 10.20 1.88 20.93
C TYR A 134 9.10 1.72 19.89
N PHE A 135 8.67 0.48 19.70
CA PHE A 135 7.33 0.13 19.26
C PHE A 135 6.51 -0.35 20.47
N GLN A 136 5.33 0.22 20.67
CA GLN A 136 4.34 -0.26 21.63
C GLN A 136 3.05 -0.63 20.91
N LEU A 137 2.56 -1.85 21.13
CA LEU A 137 1.27 -2.30 20.59
C LEU A 137 0.29 -2.54 21.74
N PHE A 138 -0.87 -1.91 21.62
CA PHE A 138 -2.01 -2.04 22.50
C PHE A 138 -3.15 -2.76 21.77
N VAL A 139 -4.08 -3.32 22.52
CA VAL A 139 -5.28 -3.98 21.98
C VAL A 139 -6.50 -3.47 22.75
N THR A 140 -7.61 -3.24 22.06
CA THR A 140 -8.91 -2.91 22.69
C THR A 140 -9.42 -4.04 23.57
N LYS A 141 -9.79 -3.74 24.82
CA LYS A 141 -10.38 -4.64 25.84
C LYS A 141 -11.51 -5.51 25.30
N GLU A 142 -11.77 -6.63 26.00
CA GLU A 142 -12.93 -7.47 25.71
C GLU A 142 -14.25 -6.69 25.87
N GLY A 143 -15.18 -6.91 24.94
CA GLY A 143 -16.44 -6.15 24.89
C GLY A 143 -16.35 -4.77 24.23
N TYR A 144 -15.21 -4.43 23.59
CA TYR A 144 -15.08 -3.22 22.79
C TYR A 144 -16.19 -3.12 21.72
N ASN A 145 -16.80 -1.93 21.63
CA ASN A 145 -17.84 -1.64 20.66
C ASN A 145 -17.30 -0.75 19.52
N PRO A 146 -17.05 -1.30 18.32
CA PRO A 146 -16.52 -0.54 17.18
C PRO A 146 -17.50 0.49 16.60
N ALA A 147 -18.77 0.48 17.03
CA ALA A 147 -19.74 1.52 16.69
C ALA A 147 -19.55 2.82 17.50
N LEU A 148 -18.64 2.84 18.48
CA LEU A 148 -18.28 4.04 19.25
C LEU A 148 -16.86 4.51 18.92
N PRO A 149 -16.58 5.83 18.99
CA PRO A 149 -15.23 6.34 18.77
C PRO A 149 -14.24 5.72 19.77
N LEU A 150 -13.10 5.24 19.25
CA LEU A 150 -12.07 4.59 20.05
C LEU A 150 -11.45 5.55 21.07
N LYS A 151 -11.39 5.15 22.34
CA LYS A 151 -10.82 5.91 23.46
C LYS A 151 -9.59 5.23 24.03
N TRP A 152 -8.77 5.98 24.76
CA TRP A 152 -7.66 5.40 25.53
C TRP A 152 -8.15 4.41 26.58
N SER A 153 -9.33 4.64 27.16
CA SER A 153 -9.95 3.73 28.12
C SER A 153 -10.37 2.38 27.52
N ASP A 154 -10.54 2.33 26.21
CA ASP A 154 -10.96 1.11 25.50
C ASP A 154 -9.76 0.18 25.24
N LEU A 155 -8.54 0.71 25.25
CA LEU A 155 -7.31 -0.07 25.14
C LEU A 155 -6.95 -0.70 26.50
N GLU A 156 -6.28 -1.85 26.46
CA GLU A 156 -5.56 -2.36 27.63
C GLU A 156 -4.59 -1.29 28.15
N SER A 157 -4.50 -1.17 29.47
CA SER A 157 -3.70 -0.11 30.11
C SER A 157 -2.20 -0.25 29.84
N THR A 158 -1.75 -1.47 29.55
CA THR A 158 -0.37 -1.81 29.22
C THR A 158 -0.28 -2.36 27.80
N PRO A 159 0.82 -2.08 27.07
CA PRO A 159 1.02 -2.67 25.76
C PRO A 159 1.31 -4.16 25.93
N PHE A 160 0.69 -5.01 25.11
CA PHE A 160 0.99 -6.45 25.09
C PHE A 160 2.35 -6.72 24.42
N CYS A 161 2.87 -5.76 23.66
CA CYS A 161 4.18 -5.82 23.04
C CYS A 161 4.90 -4.48 23.17
N ASN A 162 6.12 -4.52 23.71
CA ASN A 162 7.00 -3.36 23.85
C ASN A 162 8.39 -3.75 23.34
N VAL A 163 8.80 -3.19 22.20
CA VAL A 163 10.06 -3.52 21.52
C VAL A 163 10.93 -2.29 21.45
N THR A 164 12.05 -2.30 22.16
CA THR A 164 13.02 -1.18 22.23
C THR A 164 14.28 -1.43 21.39
N ASN A 165 14.50 -2.67 20.94
CA ASN A 165 15.65 -3.04 20.13
C ASN A 165 15.19 -3.76 18.86
N VAL A 166 15.07 -3.00 17.77
CA VAL A 166 14.70 -3.53 16.45
C VAL A 166 15.30 -2.66 15.35
N SER A 167 15.78 -3.31 14.30
CA SER A 167 16.24 -2.68 13.07
C SER A 167 15.32 -3.03 11.92
N ALA A 168 15.12 -2.09 10.99
CA ALA A 168 14.42 -2.39 9.76
C ALA A 168 15.31 -3.22 8.82
N VAL A 169 14.72 -4.23 8.17
CA VAL A 169 15.33 -4.94 7.04
C VAL A 169 14.40 -4.75 5.85
N ASN A 170 14.93 -4.28 4.71
CA ASN A 170 14.13 -3.95 3.53
C ASN A 170 12.92 -3.06 3.89
N ASN A 171 13.18 -1.98 4.63
CA ASN A 171 12.18 -1.01 5.08
C ASN A 171 11.08 -1.56 6.00
N ARG A 172 11.30 -2.73 6.62
CA ARG A 172 10.31 -3.38 7.49
C ARG A 172 10.88 -3.67 8.87
N TYR A 173 10.19 -3.19 9.90
CA TYR A 173 10.41 -3.61 11.27
C TYR A 173 9.51 -4.82 11.55
N ARG A 174 10.14 -5.95 11.91
CA ARG A 174 9.45 -7.21 12.23
C ARG A 174 9.41 -7.39 13.74
N LEU A 175 8.23 -7.31 14.32
CA LEU A 175 8.00 -7.33 15.76
C LEU A 175 7.37 -8.68 16.13
N HIS A 176 8.15 -9.54 16.77
CA HIS A 176 7.67 -10.83 17.25
C HIS A 176 7.07 -10.66 18.64
N CYS A 177 5.74 -10.52 18.71
CA CYS A 177 5.02 -10.15 19.92
C CYS A 177 4.26 -11.33 20.52
N PRO A 178 4.03 -11.36 21.85
CA PRO A 178 3.02 -12.22 22.45
C PRO A 178 1.66 -12.00 21.76
N PHE A 179 0.91 -13.07 21.51
CA PHE A 179 -0.43 -12.94 20.98
C PHE A 179 -1.41 -12.54 22.09
N PRO A 180 -2.19 -11.43 21.95
CA PRO A 180 -3.17 -11.05 22.96
C PRO A 180 -4.41 -11.95 22.86
N ALA A 181 -4.32 -13.12 23.50
CA ALA A 181 -5.35 -14.17 23.50
C ALA A 181 -6.63 -13.77 24.25
N SER A 182 -7.64 -14.64 24.18
CA SER A 182 -8.91 -14.51 24.92
C SER A 182 -9.70 -13.26 24.52
N ARG A 183 -9.81 -13.05 23.20
CA ARG A 183 -10.55 -11.95 22.59
C ARG A 183 -11.59 -12.49 21.64
N THR A 184 -12.81 -11.95 21.68
CA THR A 184 -13.88 -12.36 20.78
C THR A 184 -14.52 -11.18 20.04
N GLY A 185 -14.84 -11.39 18.77
CA GLY A 185 -15.41 -10.34 17.93
C GLY A 185 -14.37 -9.42 17.29
N ALA A 186 -14.77 -8.18 17.01
CA ALA A 186 -13.95 -7.20 16.32
C ALA A 186 -13.18 -6.35 17.32
N HIS A 187 -11.88 -6.17 17.08
CA HIS A 187 -10.98 -5.40 17.93
C HIS A 187 -10.07 -4.50 17.10
N VAL A 188 -9.43 -3.55 17.78
CA VAL A 188 -8.38 -2.72 17.20
C VAL A 188 -7.06 -3.00 17.90
N ILE A 189 -6.01 -3.22 17.12
CA ILE A 189 -4.62 -3.13 17.57
C ILE A 189 -4.13 -1.72 17.27
N TYR A 190 -3.64 -1.05 18.30
CA TYR A 190 -3.11 0.31 18.21
C TYR A 190 -1.60 0.30 18.40
N ALA A 191 -0.87 0.64 17.35
CA ALA A 191 0.59 0.69 17.35
C ALA A 191 1.09 2.13 17.49
N ILE A 192 2.11 2.30 18.34
CA ILE A 192 2.86 3.53 18.52
C ILE A 192 4.32 3.25 18.17
N TRP A 193 4.88 4.03 17.25
CA TRP A 193 6.32 4.07 16.98
C TRP A 193 6.87 5.41 17.47
N GLN A 194 7.60 5.39 18.58
CA GLN A 194 8.33 6.56 19.08
C GLN A 194 9.76 6.52 18.54
N ARG A 195 10.17 7.61 17.89
CA ARG A 195 11.56 7.78 17.44
C ARG A 195 12.48 8.05 18.64
N ALA A 196 13.73 7.61 18.53
CA ALA A 196 14.80 7.89 19.49
C ALA A 196 15.60 9.16 19.14
N ASP A 197 15.60 9.55 17.87
CA ASP A 197 16.37 10.68 17.33
C ASP A 197 15.53 11.97 17.17
N SER A 198 14.26 11.94 17.57
CA SER A 198 13.29 13.03 17.43
C SER A 198 12.14 12.85 18.42
N PRO A 199 11.48 13.94 18.87
CA PRO A 199 10.23 13.84 19.63
C PRO A 199 9.07 13.24 18.83
N GLU A 200 9.19 13.11 17.52
CA GLU A 200 8.10 12.63 16.66
C GLU A 200 7.73 11.16 16.92
N ALA A 201 6.42 10.86 16.83
CA ALA A 201 5.89 9.50 16.88
C ALA A 201 4.83 9.26 15.79
N PHE A 202 4.69 7.99 15.40
CA PHE A 202 3.72 7.50 14.41
C PHE A 202 2.69 6.59 15.06
N TYR A 203 1.48 6.60 14.49
CA TYR A 203 0.34 5.88 15.04
C TYR A 203 -0.36 5.07 13.95
N ALA A 204 -0.80 3.86 14.28
CA ALA A 204 -1.56 3.03 13.36
C ALA A 204 -2.64 2.23 14.10
N CYS A 205 -3.88 2.37 13.62
CA CYS A 205 -4.97 1.46 13.99
C CYS A 205 -5.07 0.34 12.96
N THR A 206 -5.13 -0.90 13.43
CA THR A 206 -5.44 -2.07 12.61
C THR A 206 -6.66 -2.79 13.17
N ASP A 207 -7.68 -2.98 12.34
CA ASP A 207 -8.88 -3.75 12.69
C ASP A 207 -8.61 -5.24 12.52
N VAL A 208 -8.90 -6.02 13.56
CA VAL A 208 -8.62 -7.45 13.60
C VAL A 208 -9.80 -8.24 14.15
N LYS A 209 -9.81 -9.52 13.82
CA LYS A 209 -10.61 -10.55 14.47
C LYS A 209 -9.66 -11.58 15.06
N PHE A 210 -9.97 -12.06 16.26
CA PHE A 210 -9.15 -13.04 16.96
C PHE A 210 -9.69 -14.44 16.74
N SER A 211 -8.78 -15.41 16.62
CA SER A 211 -9.09 -16.82 16.76
C SER A 211 -8.09 -17.47 17.70
N ASP A 212 -8.60 -18.04 18.80
CA ASP A 212 -7.82 -18.84 19.76
C ASP A 212 -7.53 -20.25 19.24
N THR A 213 -8.15 -20.63 18.12
CA THR A 213 -7.84 -21.87 17.42
C THR A 213 -6.84 -21.52 16.31
N PRO A 214 -5.56 -21.89 16.47
CA PRO A 214 -4.67 -22.00 15.33
C PRO A 214 -5.38 -22.72 14.19
N PRO A 215 -5.33 -22.23 12.93
CA PRO A 215 -5.30 -23.16 11.80
C PRO A 215 -4.39 -24.30 12.22
N PRO A 216 -4.78 -25.57 12.02
CA PRO A 216 -4.01 -26.72 12.46
C PRO A 216 -2.50 -26.48 12.26
N PRO A 217 -1.69 -26.65 13.33
CA PRO A 217 -0.39 -26.01 13.45
C PRO A 217 0.58 -26.57 12.41
N ALA A 218 0.83 -25.83 11.33
CA ALA A 218 2.12 -25.77 10.59
C ALA A 218 2.03 -25.06 9.23
N ALA A 219 0.89 -25.02 8.54
CA ALA A 219 1.01 -24.94 7.08
C ALA A 219 1.07 -23.54 6.47
N TRP A 220 0.72 -22.43 7.13
CA TRP A 220 0.44 -21.20 6.37
C TRP A 220 0.85 -19.91 7.10
N LYS A 221 1.79 -19.17 6.51
CA LYS A 221 2.28 -17.84 6.90
C LYS A 221 1.78 -16.82 5.89
N GLU A 222 1.07 -15.79 6.31
CA GLU A 222 0.56 -14.78 5.37
C GLU A 222 1.71 -13.97 4.76
N LEU A 223 1.81 -13.96 3.42
CA LEU A 223 2.74 -13.12 2.67
C LEU A 223 2.14 -11.74 2.33
N GLY A 224 0.81 -11.65 2.26
CA GLY A 224 0.09 -10.40 2.07
C GLY A 224 -1.12 -10.52 1.14
N GLN A 225 -1.73 -9.38 0.86
CA GLN A 225 -2.91 -9.27 -0.02
C GLN A 225 -2.53 -9.34 -1.50
N VAL A 226 -3.31 -10.12 -2.26
CA VAL A 226 -3.28 -10.13 -3.72
C VAL A 226 -4.45 -9.29 -4.25
N GLN A 227 -4.21 -8.45 -5.26
CA GLN A 227 -5.16 -7.42 -5.69
C GLN A 227 -5.47 -7.49 -7.18
N ALA A 228 -6.75 -7.40 -7.52
CA ALA A 228 -7.25 -7.15 -8.86
C ALA A 228 -7.72 -5.70 -8.97
N ARG A 229 -6.97 -4.87 -9.69
CA ARG A 229 -7.25 -3.43 -9.77
C ARG A 229 -8.19 -3.05 -10.93
N GLU A 230 -8.35 -3.95 -11.89
CA GLU A 230 -9.07 -3.70 -13.13
C GLU A 230 -9.67 -4.98 -13.72
N ASP A 231 -10.65 -4.81 -14.59
CA ASP A 231 -11.15 -5.86 -15.46
C ASP A 231 -10.14 -6.12 -16.58
N LEU A 232 -10.03 -7.36 -17.04
CA LEU A 232 -9.05 -7.75 -18.05
C LEU A 232 -9.74 -8.23 -19.32
N PRO A 233 -9.24 -7.83 -20.52
CA PRO A 233 -9.78 -8.31 -21.77
C PRO A 233 -9.45 -9.79 -22.00
N MET A 234 -10.18 -10.41 -22.93
CA MET A 234 -9.89 -11.75 -23.47
C MET A 234 -8.41 -11.85 -23.87
N SER A 235 -7.84 -13.04 -23.75
CA SER A 235 -6.44 -13.35 -24.07
C SER A 235 -5.40 -12.66 -23.20
N SER A 236 -5.81 -11.97 -22.13
CA SER A 236 -4.84 -11.52 -21.11
C SER A 236 -4.28 -12.74 -20.39
N LYS A 237 -2.98 -12.72 -20.11
CA LYS A 237 -2.28 -13.72 -19.32
C LYS A 237 -1.90 -13.10 -17.97
N VAL A 238 -2.44 -13.68 -16.90
CA VAL A 238 -2.14 -13.31 -15.52
C VAL A 238 -1.25 -14.37 -14.94
N THR A 239 -0.08 -14.01 -14.42
CA THR A 239 0.90 -14.96 -13.88
C THR A 239 1.18 -14.65 -12.43
N PHE A 240 0.85 -15.56 -11.52
CA PHE A 240 1.31 -15.49 -10.15
C PHE A 240 2.72 -16.06 -10.07
N ARG A 241 3.66 -15.32 -9.48
CA ARG A 241 5.04 -15.73 -9.28
C ARG A 241 5.40 -15.71 -7.80
N LEU A 242 6.00 -16.79 -7.35
CA LEU A 242 6.55 -16.93 -6.01
C LEU A 242 8.07 -16.84 -6.09
N PHE A 243 8.69 -16.02 -5.26
CA PHE A 243 10.14 -15.87 -5.19
C PHE A 243 10.67 -16.42 -3.87
N ASP A 244 11.81 -17.12 -3.92
CA ASP A 244 12.55 -17.56 -2.74
C ASP A 244 13.28 -16.38 -2.05
N SER A 245 13.98 -16.68 -0.95
CA SER A 245 14.70 -15.68 -0.16
C SER A 245 15.89 -15.04 -0.90
N ALA A 246 16.34 -15.63 -2.00
CA ALA A 246 17.36 -15.08 -2.89
C ALA A 246 16.76 -14.29 -4.07
N GLY A 247 15.43 -14.17 -4.14
CA GLY A 247 14.72 -13.47 -5.20
C GLY A 247 14.58 -14.27 -6.51
N ARG A 248 14.80 -15.59 -6.50
CA ARG A 248 14.63 -16.46 -7.67
C ARG A 248 13.22 -17.00 -7.73
N ASP A 249 12.70 -17.26 -8.94
CA ASP A 249 11.39 -17.91 -9.11
C ASP A 249 11.37 -19.30 -8.48
N ALA A 250 10.62 -19.44 -7.38
CA ALA A 250 10.35 -20.68 -6.70
C ALA A 250 9.20 -21.45 -7.38
N GLU A 251 8.14 -20.73 -7.79
CA GLU A 251 6.99 -21.28 -8.53
C GLU A 251 6.38 -20.20 -9.45
N SER A 252 5.72 -20.62 -10.53
CA SER A 252 5.01 -19.74 -11.46
C SER A 252 3.71 -20.40 -11.94
N HIS A 253 2.61 -19.67 -11.82
CA HIS A 253 1.24 -20.17 -12.07
C HIS A 253 0.51 -19.24 -13.06
N PRO A 254 0.56 -19.53 -14.37
CA PRO A 254 -0.10 -18.73 -15.38
C PRO A 254 -1.59 -19.08 -15.54
N LEU A 255 -2.40 -18.05 -15.80
CA LEU A 255 -3.81 -18.11 -16.16
C LEU A 255 -4.04 -17.26 -17.42
N THR A 256 -4.44 -17.88 -18.52
CA THR A 256 -4.87 -17.17 -19.72
C THR A 256 -6.38 -17.03 -19.72
N LEU A 257 -6.88 -15.81 -19.94
CA LEU A 257 -8.31 -15.54 -19.99
C LEU A 257 -8.87 -15.84 -21.38
N ASP A 258 -9.96 -16.59 -21.41
CA ASP A 258 -10.71 -16.99 -22.60
C ASP A 258 -11.80 -16.00 -22.99
N ALA A 259 -12.10 -15.03 -22.13
CA ALA A 259 -13.04 -13.93 -22.38
C ALA A 259 -12.66 -12.69 -21.56
N ALA A 260 -13.27 -11.55 -21.86
CA ALA A 260 -13.19 -10.39 -21.00
C ALA A 260 -13.73 -10.75 -19.60
N THR A 261 -12.93 -10.55 -18.56
CA THR A 261 -13.20 -11.08 -17.23
C THR A 261 -13.12 -9.97 -16.18
N PRO A 262 -14.16 -9.78 -15.35
CA PRO A 262 -14.14 -8.81 -14.26
C PRO A 262 -13.05 -9.07 -13.21
N ALA A 263 -12.60 -8.02 -12.54
CA ALA A 263 -11.55 -8.01 -11.52
C ALA A 263 -11.68 -9.14 -10.49
N ALA A 264 -12.84 -9.20 -9.83
CA ALA A 264 -13.13 -10.21 -8.80
C ALA A 264 -13.12 -11.63 -9.38
N THR A 265 -13.57 -11.80 -10.63
CA THR A 265 -13.69 -13.10 -11.28
C THR A 265 -12.33 -13.65 -11.71
N TRP A 266 -11.47 -12.85 -12.33
CA TRP A 266 -10.13 -13.35 -12.70
C TRP A 266 -9.26 -13.57 -11.47
N MET A 267 -9.41 -12.76 -10.40
CA MET A 267 -8.71 -13.00 -9.14
C MET A 267 -9.08 -14.35 -8.53
N TYR A 268 -10.38 -14.67 -8.50
CA TYR A 268 -10.87 -15.95 -8.03
C TYR A 268 -10.30 -17.12 -8.84
N ARG A 269 -10.34 -17.02 -10.17
CA ARG A 269 -9.76 -18.04 -11.08
C ARG A 269 -8.25 -18.19 -10.87
N LEU A 270 -7.51 -17.09 -10.69
CA LEU A 270 -6.08 -17.13 -10.41
C LEU A 270 -5.80 -17.83 -9.07
N ALA A 271 -6.55 -17.49 -8.03
CA ALA A 271 -6.42 -18.13 -6.72
C ALA A 271 -6.70 -19.65 -6.79
N GLN A 272 -7.71 -20.07 -7.56
CA GLN A 272 -7.97 -21.49 -7.83
C GLN A 272 -6.82 -22.17 -8.58
N GLN A 273 -6.25 -21.50 -9.59
CA GLN A 273 -5.10 -21.99 -10.35
C GLN A 273 -3.86 -22.18 -9.46
N VAL A 274 -3.58 -21.22 -8.57
CA VAL A 274 -2.46 -21.34 -7.62
C VAL A 274 -2.73 -22.47 -6.63
N ASN A 275 -3.95 -22.58 -6.07
CA ASN A 275 -4.25 -23.59 -5.04
C ASN A 275 -4.25 -25.02 -5.58
N SER A 276 -4.51 -25.20 -6.88
CA SER A 276 -4.44 -26.52 -7.52
C SER A 276 -3.01 -26.92 -7.91
N GLY A 277 -2.15 -25.95 -8.22
CA GLY A 277 -0.79 -26.19 -8.72
C GLY A 277 0.33 -26.02 -7.70
N SER A 278 0.12 -25.26 -6.63
CA SER A 278 1.17 -24.91 -5.68
C SER A 278 1.30 -25.93 -4.55
N SER A 279 2.55 -26.28 -4.25
CA SER A 279 2.88 -27.06 -3.05
C SER A 279 3.28 -26.16 -1.86
N ARG A 280 3.60 -24.90 -2.14
CA ARG A 280 4.24 -23.94 -1.22
C ARG A 280 3.33 -22.81 -0.77
N VAL A 281 2.30 -22.45 -1.53
CA VAL A 281 1.37 -21.36 -1.24
C VAL A 281 -0.09 -21.74 -1.43
N GLN A 282 -0.98 -21.04 -0.74
CA GLN A 282 -2.41 -20.97 -1.04
C GLN A 282 -2.87 -19.52 -1.09
N VAL A 283 -3.89 -19.25 -1.90
CA VAL A 283 -4.50 -17.94 -2.13
C VAL A 283 -5.98 -18.01 -1.79
N GLY A 284 -6.46 -17.12 -0.92
CA GLY A 284 -7.84 -17.13 -0.46
C GLY A 284 -8.06 -16.38 0.85
N VAL A 285 -9.21 -16.62 1.48
CA VAL A 285 -9.47 -16.25 2.87
C VAL A 285 -9.20 -17.47 3.73
N LEU A 286 -8.35 -17.31 4.74
CA LEU A 286 -8.09 -18.32 5.75
C LEU A 286 -9.33 -18.50 6.63
N GLN A 287 -9.94 -19.68 6.55
CA GLN A 287 -11.10 -20.06 7.37
C GLN A 287 -10.65 -20.49 8.77
N THR A 288 -11.59 -20.50 9.72
CA THR A 288 -11.35 -21.00 11.08
C THR A 288 -10.95 -22.48 11.14
N THR A 289 -11.27 -23.24 10.09
CA THR A 289 -10.84 -24.64 9.91
C THR A 289 -9.39 -24.77 9.44
N GLY A 290 -8.73 -23.65 9.13
CA GLY A 290 -7.38 -23.59 8.57
C GLY A 290 -7.27 -23.86 7.07
N ILE A 291 -8.42 -23.97 6.39
CA ILE A 291 -8.49 -24.07 4.93
C ILE A 291 -8.42 -22.66 4.34
N VAL A 292 -7.55 -22.45 3.34
CA VAL A 292 -7.54 -21.22 2.55
C VAL A 292 -8.49 -21.40 1.37
N THR A 293 -9.59 -20.65 1.38
CA THR A 293 -10.64 -20.75 0.36
C THR A 293 -10.61 -19.51 -0.54
N PRO A 294 -10.40 -19.64 -1.86
CA PRO A 294 -10.56 -18.54 -2.80
C PRO A 294 -11.94 -17.89 -2.66
N VAL A 295 -11.99 -16.56 -2.70
CA VAL A 295 -13.25 -15.81 -2.71
C VAL A 295 -13.35 -14.96 -3.99
N GLN A 296 -14.56 -14.80 -4.51
CA GLN A 296 -14.81 -13.97 -5.69
C GLN A 296 -14.87 -12.49 -5.32
N ASP A 297 -13.74 -11.97 -4.89
CA ASP A 297 -13.54 -10.58 -4.49
C ASP A 297 -12.19 -10.08 -5.01
N ALA A 298 -12.19 -8.86 -5.55
CA ALA A 298 -11.01 -8.26 -6.17
C ALA A 298 -9.86 -7.98 -5.17
N LEU A 299 -10.18 -7.82 -3.88
CA LEU A 299 -9.25 -7.44 -2.81
C LEU A 299 -9.33 -8.39 -1.59
N GLY A 300 -10.28 -9.32 -1.57
CA GLY A 300 -10.55 -10.20 -0.43
C GLY A 300 -9.53 -11.33 -0.25
N ASN A 301 -8.76 -11.68 -1.28
CA ASN A 301 -7.82 -12.79 -1.23
C ASN A 301 -6.46 -12.40 -0.61
N ARG A 302 -5.87 -13.32 0.16
CA ARG A 302 -4.53 -13.23 0.74
C ARG A 302 -3.69 -14.41 0.27
N VAL A 303 -2.37 -14.24 0.23
CA VAL A 303 -1.40 -15.30 -0.08
C VAL A 303 -0.85 -15.82 1.23
N TYR A 304 -0.86 -17.12 1.40
CA TYR A 304 -0.31 -17.82 2.55
C TYR A 304 0.75 -18.82 2.09
N ALA A 305 1.88 -18.95 2.79
CA ALA A 305 3.01 -19.82 2.43
C ALA A 305 3.37 -20.81 3.53
N LYS A 306 3.86 -22.01 3.17
CA LYS A 306 4.26 -23.02 4.17
C LYS A 306 5.50 -22.64 4.97
N GLU A 307 6.36 -21.81 4.42
CA GLU A 307 7.63 -21.44 5.05
C GLU A 307 7.85 -19.92 4.96
N THR A 308 8.82 -19.45 5.73
CA THR A 308 9.30 -18.05 5.71
C THR A 308 10.24 -17.82 4.54
N GLY A 309 10.39 -16.56 4.14
CA GLY A 309 11.38 -16.14 3.15
C GLY A 309 10.85 -16.09 1.71
N TYR A 310 9.59 -16.44 1.49
CA TYR A 310 8.94 -16.21 0.21
C TYR A 310 8.43 -14.77 0.07
N SER A 311 8.41 -14.28 -1.16
CA SER A 311 7.65 -13.11 -1.59
C SER A 311 6.91 -13.43 -2.88
N PHE A 312 5.95 -12.62 -3.30
CA PHE A 312 5.18 -12.91 -4.51
C PHE A 312 4.93 -11.66 -5.35
N GLN A 313 4.60 -11.89 -6.62
CA GLN A 313 4.13 -10.88 -7.57
C GLN A 313 3.04 -11.47 -8.47
N VAL A 314 2.17 -10.60 -8.98
CA VAL A 314 1.23 -10.93 -10.05
C VAL A 314 1.59 -10.09 -11.27
N ASP A 315 2.01 -10.76 -12.34
CA ASP A 315 2.33 -10.15 -13.62
C ASP A 315 1.10 -10.25 -14.53
N ILE A 316 0.77 -9.16 -15.23
CA ILE A 316 -0.36 -9.11 -16.17
C ILE A 316 0.16 -8.72 -17.55
N GLU A 317 0.05 -9.66 -18.49
CA GLU A 317 0.29 -9.44 -19.91
C GLU A 317 -1.08 -9.32 -20.61
N LYS A 318 -1.52 -8.10 -20.94
CA LYS A 318 -2.71 -7.91 -21.78
C LYS A 318 -2.36 -8.29 -23.22
N PRO A 319 -3.32 -8.79 -24.02
CA PRO A 319 -3.07 -8.99 -25.44
C PRO A 319 -2.59 -7.69 -26.04
N SER A 320 -1.60 -7.78 -26.94
CA SER A 320 -1.29 -6.67 -27.81
C SER A 320 -2.56 -6.39 -28.62
N THR A 321 -3.30 -5.35 -28.25
CA THR A 321 -4.35 -4.86 -29.12
C THR A 321 -3.62 -4.23 -30.29
N GLY A 322 -3.43 -5.02 -31.35
CA GLY A 322 -3.27 -4.52 -32.71
C GLY A 322 -4.57 -3.80 -33.06
N GLY A 323 -4.79 -2.64 -32.46
CA GLY A 323 -5.92 -1.78 -32.72
C GLY A 323 -5.52 -0.79 -33.80
N SER A 324 -6.42 -0.55 -34.75
CA SER A 324 -6.39 0.67 -35.54
C SER A 324 -6.46 1.89 -34.62
N ALA A 325 -5.85 2.98 -35.04
CA ALA A 325 -5.91 4.23 -34.29
C ALA A 325 -7.36 4.71 -34.18
N GLN A 326 -7.79 5.10 -32.98
CA GLN A 326 -9.08 5.75 -32.76
C GLN A 326 -9.06 7.20 -33.26
N TYR A 327 -7.88 7.83 -33.20
CA TYR A 327 -7.65 9.19 -33.66
C TYR A 327 -6.32 9.30 -34.39
N LYS A 328 -6.20 10.29 -35.28
CA LYS A 328 -4.92 10.72 -35.82
C LYS A 328 -4.48 11.97 -35.08
N TYR A 329 -3.27 11.97 -34.50
CA TYR A 329 -2.80 13.12 -33.72
C TYR A 329 -2.72 14.39 -34.58
N PRO A 330 -3.16 15.57 -34.09
CA PRO A 330 -3.74 15.86 -32.76
C PRO A 330 -5.28 15.89 -32.72
N ALA A 331 -5.97 15.30 -33.70
CA ALA A 331 -7.43 15.35 -33.75
C ALA A 331 -8.06 14.69 -32.51
N GLY A 332 -9.01 15.37 -31.87
CA GLY A 332 -9.73 14.86 -30.70
C GLY A 332 -8.89 14.81 -29.41
N ILE A 333 -7.83 15.61 -29.29
CA ILE A 333 -6.89 15.58 -28.15
C ILE A 333 -7.58 15.69 -26.78
N ASP A 334 -8.67 16.46 -26.67
CA ASP A 334 -9.43 16.60 -25.43
C ASP A 334 -10.08 15.29 -24.97
N SER A 335 -10.34 14.37 -25.90
CA SER A 335 -10.92 13.04 -25.65
C SER A 335 -9.88 11.99 -25.27
N TYR A 336 -8.58 12.31 -25.29
CA TYR A 336 -7.54 11.33 -24.98
C TYR A 336 -7.58 10.97 -23.50
N THR A 337 -7.73 9.70 -23.20
CA THR A 337 -7.71 9.17 -21.84
C THR A 337 -6.78 7.96 -21.79
N ALA A 338 -6.51 7.47 -20.58
CA ALA A 338 -5.73 6.25 -20.40
C ALA A 338 -6.27 5.12 -21.31
N GLY A 339 -5.40 4.57 -22.17
CA GLY A 339 -5.76 3.52 -23.11
C GLY A 339 -6.17 3.97 -24.52
N THR A 340 -6.40 5.27 -24.76
CA THR A 340 -6.72 5.79 -26.12
C THR A 340 -5.62 5.45 -27.11
N LEU A 341 -6.01 4.95 -28.29
CA LEU A 341 -5.09 4.64 -29.39
C LEU A 341 -5.04 5.78 -30.41
N VAL A 342 -3.85 6.29 -30.66
CA VAL A 342 -3.61 7.45 -31.54
C VAL A 342 -2.54 7.12 -32.57
N GLU A 343 -2.80 7.39 -33.84
CA GLU A 343 -1.77 7.40 -34.88
C GLU A 343 -0.90 8.64 -34.66
N GLY A 344 0.35 8.41 -34.32
CA GLY A 344 1.34 9.45 -34.06
C GLY A 344 1.80 10.14 -35.32
N THR A 345 2.60 11.18 -35.14
CA THR A 345 3.14 12.00 -36.24
C THR A 345 4.07 11.23 -37.18
N ASP A 346 4.58 10.08 -36.75
CA ASP A 346 5.43 9.16 -37.51
C ASP A 346 4.65 8.00 -38.17
N GLY A 347 3.31 8.04 -38.12
CA GLY A 347 2.42 7.02 -38.70
C GLY A 347 2.32 5.72 -37.89
N LEU A 348 2.94 5.66 -36.71
CA LEU A 348 2.84 4.51 -35.81
C LEU A 348 1.68 4.69 -34.82
N ILE A 349 1.21 3.60 -34.22
CA ILE A 349 0.09 3.67 -33.26
C ILE A 349 0.63 3.69 -31.84
N TYR A 350 0.10 4.60 -31.04
CA TYR A 350 0.49 4.85 -29.66
C TYR A 350 -0.71 4.72 -28.74
N ARG A 351 -0.49 4.14 -27.56
CA ARG A 351 -1.49 4.08 -26.49
C ARG A 351 -1.16 5.11 -25.43
N CYS A 352 -2.14 5.94 -25.06
CA CYS A 352 -2.00 6.84 -23.93
C CYS A 352 -1.84 6.03 -22.63
N LYS A 353 -0.79 6.32 -21.85
CA LYS A 353 -0.46 5.59 -20.62
C LYS A 353 -1.52 5.76 -19.52
N PRO A 354 -1.66 4.82 -18.59
CA PRO A 354 -2.51 4.99 -17.42
C PRO A 354 -1.97 6.06 -16.45
N PHE A 355 -2.79 6.42 -15.45
CA PHE A 355 -2.37 7.30 -14.35
C PHE A 355 -1.07 6.78 -13.69
N PRO A 356 -0.12 7.65 -13.31
CA PRO A 356 -0.20 9.12 -13.26
C PRO A 356 0.11 9.86 -14.58
N TYR A 357 0.41 9.14 -15.66
CA TYR A 357 0.97 9.72 -16.89
C TYR A 357 -0.08 10.15 -17.91
N SER A 358 -1.32 9.69 -17.76
CA SER A 358 -2.42 9.91 -18.70
C SER A 358 -2.70 11.39 -19.00
N GLY A 359 -2.38 12.30 -18.08
CA GLY A 359 -2.51 13.76 -18.29
C GLY A 359 -1.59 14.30 -19.38
N TRP A 360 -0.43 13.68 -19.60
CA TRP A 360 0.57 14.13 -20.56
C TRP A 360 0.19 13.84 -22.01
N CYS A 361 -0.75 12.93 -22.25
CA CYS A 361 -1.29 12.67 -23.60
C CYS A 361 -1.97 13.91 -24.21
N LYS A 362 -2.35 14.89 -23.37
CA LYS A 362 -2.91 16.20 -23.75
C LYS A 362 -1.91 17.34 -23.58
N GLY A 363 -0.67 17.03 -23.21
CA GLY A 363 0.36 18.01 -22.92
C GLY A 363 0.88 18.71 -24.19
N ALA A 364 1.76 19.69 -23.98
CA ALA A 364 2.34 20.47 -25.08
C ALA A 364 3.01 19.55 -26.13
N ALA A 365 2.67 19.75 -27.41
CA ALA A 365 3.13 18.91 -28.51
C ALA A 365 4.67 18.81 -28.61
N SER A 366 5.39 19.90 -28.30
CA SER A 366 6.85 19.91 -28.27
C SER A 366 7.45 18.85 -27.33
N HIS A 367 6.72 18.50 -26.28
CA HIS A 367 7.13 17.50 -25.29
C HIS A 367 6.46 16.15 -25.54
N TYR A 368 5.16 16.13 -25.79
CA TYR A 368 4.37 14.90 -25.69
C TYR A 368 3.69 14.47 -27.00
N ALA A 369 4.01 15.06 -28.15
CA ALA A 369 3.48 14.55 -29.42
C ALA A 369 3.94 13.09 -29.65
N PRO A 370 3.04 12.12 -29.88
CA PRO A 370 3.39 10.71 -30.03
C PRO A 370 4.35 10.50 -31.21
N GLY A 371 5.53 9.94 -30.90
CA GLY A 371 6.60 9.63 -31.87
C GLY A 371 7.64 10.73 -32.09
N THR A 372 7.30 12.01 -31.85
CA THR A 372 8.20 13.15 -32.17
C THR A 372 8.48 14.11 -31.03
N GLY A 373 7.64 14.16 -29.98
CA GLY A 373 7.87 15.03 -28.83
C GLY A 373 9.11 14.63 -28.02
N MET A 374 9.85 15.60 -27.45
CA MET A 374 11.11 15.31 -26.75
C MET A 374 10.98 14.36 -25.54
N ALA A 375 9.77 14.20 -25.01
CA ALA A 375 9.42 13.32 -23.89
C ALA A 375 8.16 12.48 -24.21
N TRP A 376 7.93 12.13 -25.49
CA TRP A 376 6.70 11.44 -25.88
C TRP A 376 6.53 10.09 -25.16
N GLN A 377 7.63 9.42 -24.83
CA GLN A 377 7.63 8.13 -24.14
C GLN A 377 7.02 8.22 -22.74
N ASP A 378 7.00 9.40 -22.14
CA ASP A 378 6.41 9.62 -20.83
C ASP A 378 4.88 9.54 -20.89
N ALA A 379 4.28 10.00 -21.99
CA ALA A 379 2.84 10.00 -22.21
C ALA A 379 2.33 8.73 -22.92
N TRP A 380 3.15 8.12 -23.76
CA TRP A 380 2.69 7.11 -24.72
C TRP A 380 3.48 5.80 -24.67
N GLU A 381 2.79 4.71 -24.96
CA GLU A 381 3.36 3.40 -25.26
C GLU A 381 3.20 3.10 -26.75
N ARG A 382 4.30 2.79 -27.45
CA ARG A 382 4.21 2.36 -28.85
C ARG A 382 3.54 1.00 -28.93
N VAL A 383 2.52 0.88 -29.78
CA VAL A 383 1.82 -0.37 -30.05
C VAL A 383 2.52 -1.09 -31.21
N ASN A 384 3.15 -2.23 -30.92
CA ASN A 384 3.72 -3.07 -31.97
C ASN A 384 2.58 -3.71 -32.76
N GLN A 385 2.44 -3.37 -34.04
CA GLN A 385 1.57 -4.10 -34.95
C GLN A 385 2.14 -5.51 -35.11
N ALA A 386 1.33 -6.53 -34.83
CA ALA A 386 1.63 -7.87 -35.32
C ALA A 386 1.81 -7.75 -36.83
N ARG A 387 2.97 -8.19 -37.36
CA ARG A 387 3.18 -8.30 -38.80
C ARG A 387 2.13 -9.25 -39.35
N GLY A 388 1.05 -8.69 -39.89
CA GLY A 388 0.15 -9.44 -40.75
C GLY A 388 0.97 -9.98 -41.91
N ALA A 389 1.00 -11.30 -42.07
CA ALA A 389 1.48 -11.94 -43.27
C ALA A 389 0.74 -11.32 -44.46
N SER A 390 1.46 -10.57 -45.28
CA SER A 390 0.96 -10.09 -46.57
C SER A 390 1.53 -10.97 -47.67
N ARG A 391 0.58 -11.55 -48.41
CA ARG A 391 0.64 -12.31 -49.68
C ARG A 391 0.63 -13.82 -49.54
#